data_AF-A0A5J4Y5H3-F1
#
_entry.id   AF-A0A5J4Y5H3-F1
#
_cell.length_a   1.000
_cell.length_b   1.000
_cell.length_c   1.000
_cell.angle_alpha   90.00
_cell.angle_beta   90.00
_cell.angle_gamma   90.00
#
_symmetry.space_group_name_H-M   'P 1'
#
loop_
_entity.id
_entity.type
_entity.pdbx_description
1 polymer ?
#
loop_
_entity_poly.entity_id
_entity_poly.type
_entity_poly.pdbx_seq_one_letter_code
_entity_poly.pdbx_strand_id
1 'polypeptide(L)'
;MKGSGQLSSSAKRIQKELAEISLDPPCNCSAGPKGDNIYEWVSTIMGPSSSPYQAGVFFLDIHFPADYPFKPPKVTFRTRIYHCNINSSGQICLDILKDQW
;
A
#
# COMPACT_ATOMS: atom_id res chain seq x y z
N MET A 1 -15.05 -11.80 30.06
CA MET A 1 -13.68 -11.27 30.09
C MET A 1 -12.95 -11.70 28.81
N LYS A 2 -12.82 -10.83 27.82
CA LYS A 2 -11.88 -11.02 26.69
C LYS A 2 -10.84 -9.92 26.84
N GLY A 3 -9.61 -10.30 27.19
CA GLY A 3 -8.51 -9.36 27.30
C GLY A 3 -8.28 -8.69 25.95
N SER A 4 -8.31 -7.37 25.92
CA SER A 4 -7.81 -6.58 24.81
C SER A 4 -6.32 -6.89 24.66
N GLY A 5 -5.99 -7.83 23.77
CA GLY A 5 -4.61 -8.13 23.41
C GLY A 5 -3.93 -6.83 22.99
N GLN A 6 -2.83 -6.50 23.65
CA GLN A 6 -2.11 -5.26 23.38
C GLN A 6 -1.62 -5.31 21.94
N LEU A 7 -2.07 -4.38 21.10
CA LEU A 7 -1.64 -4.28 19.71
C LEU A 7 -0.10 -4.13 19.66
N SER A 8 0.54 -4.81 18.71
CA SER A 8 1.97 -4.62 18.44
C SER A 8 2.25 -3.17 18.06
N SER A 9 3.49 -2.73 18.23
CA SER A 9 3.93 -1.39 17.80
C SER A 9 3.65 -1.15 16.32
N SER A 10 3.90 -2.17 15.48
CA SER A 10 3.62 -2.16 14.04
C SER A 10 2.12 -2.01 13.75
N ALA A 11 1.24 -2.78 14.40
CA ALA A 11 -0.20 -2.66 14.22
C ALA A 11 -0.73 -1.27 14.64
N LYS A 12 -0.21 -0.70 15.73
CA LYS A 12 -0.57 0.67 16.16
C LYS A 12 -0.15 1.71 15.13
N ARG A 13 1.06 1.56 14.56
CA ARG A 13 1.56 2.44 13.49
C ARG A 13 0.67 2.36 12.25
N ILE A 14 0.34 1.16 11.78
CA ILE A 14 -0.51 0.96 10.59
C ILE A 14 -1.93 1.50 10.83
N GLN A 15 -2.51 1.31 12.02
CA GLN A 15 -3.81 1.89 12.37
C GLN A 15 -3.81 3.41 12.36
N LYS A 16 -2.72 4.04 12.81
CA LYS A 16 -2.57 5.49 12.75
C LYS A 16 -2.55 5.98 11.29
N GLU A 17 -1.77 5.35 10.44
CA GLU A 17 -1.73 5.69 9.00
C GLU A 17 -3.07 5.43 8.31
N LEU A 18 -3.79 4.38 8.70
CA LEU A 18 -5.14 4.12 8.21
C LEU A 18 -6.10 5.27 8.54
N ALA A 19 -6.03 5.81 9.76
CA ALA A 19 -6.84 6.95 10.15
C ALA A 19 -6.44 8.21 9.36
N GLU A 20 -5.14 8.43 9.14
CA GLU A 20 -4.62 9.56 8.37
C GLU A 20 -5.05 9.49 6.90
N ILE A 21 -4.85 8.36 6.21
CA ILE A 21 -5.25 8.21 4.79
C ILE A 21 -6.77 8.23 4.60
N SER A 22 -7.54 7.81 5.60
CA SER A 22 -9.01 7.89 5.55
C SER A 22 -9.51 9.33 5.72
N LEU A 23 -8.76 10.16 6.45
CA LEU A 23 -9.09 11.57 6.68
C LEU A 23 -8.63 12.45 5.52
N ASP A 24 -7.42 12.21 5.01
CA ASP A 24 -6.77 12.98 3.95
C ASP A 24 -6.12 12.05 2.92
N PRO A 25 -6.91 11.41 2.03
CA PRO A 25 -6.39 10.49 1.05
C PRO A 25 -5.55 11.26 0.00
N PRO A 26 -4.39 10.73 -0.42
CA PRO A 26 -3.65 11.29 -1.53
C PRO A 26 -4.53 11.38 -2.77
N CYS A 27 -4.42 12.50 -3.50
CA CYS A 27 -5.20 12.71 -4.72
C CYS A 27 -5.07 11.51 -5.66
N ASN A 28 -6.19 11.05 -6.22
CA ASN A 28 -6.28 9.92 -7.13
C ASN A 28 -5.89 8.55 -6.53
N CYS A 29 -5.72 8.44 -5.22
CA CYS A 29 -5.37 7.20 -4.54
C CYS A 29 -6.39 6.85 -3.46
N SER A 30 -6.58 5.55 -3.24
CA SER A 30 -7.23 5.01 -2.04
C SER A 30 -6.47 3.79 -1.56
N ALA A 31 -6.48 3.53 -0.25
CA ALA A 31 -5.92 2.32 0.31
C ALA A 31 -6.58 1.96 1.63
N GLY A 32 -6.65 0.66 1.93
CA GLY A 32 -7.15 0.18 3.21
C GLY A 32 -7.07 -1.34 3.36
N PRO A 33 -7.40 -1.86 4.54
CA PRO A 33 -7.23 -3.28 4.86
C PRO A 33 -8.09 -4.19 3.98
N LYS A 34 -7.51 -5.34 3.62
CA LYS A 34 -8.19 -6.43 2.93
C LYS A 34 -8.87 -7.31 3.98
N GLY A 35 -10.10 -6.96 4.33
CA GLY A 35 -10.86 -7.67 5.37
C GLY A 35 -10.29 -7.38 6.76
N ASP A 36 -10.14 -8.42 7.58
CA ASP A 36 -9.82 -8.27 9.01
C ASP A 36 -8.31 -8.17 9.31
N ASN A 37 -7.44 -8.45 8.33
CA ASN A 37 -5.99 -8.40 8.52
C ASN A 37 -5.44 -7.00 8.25
N ILE A 38 -5.09 -6.26 9.31
CA ILE A 38 -4.54 -4.90 9.22
C ILE A 38 -3.19 -4.83 8.47
N TYR A 39 -2.47 -5.94 8.30
CA TYR A 39 -1.18 -6.00 7.61
C TYR A 39 -1.30 -6.24 6.10
N GLU A 40 -2.49 -6.51 5.59
CA GLU A 40 -2.74 -6.70 4.16
C GLU A 40 -3.69 -5.64 3.69
N TRP A 41 -3.26 -4.80 2.77
CA TRP A 41 -4.07 -3.73 2.21
C TRP A 41 -4.26 -3.91 0.72
N VAL A 42 -5.39 -3.41 0.25
CA VAL A 42 -5.65 -3.15 -1.16
C VAL A 42 -5.60 -1.65 -1.40
N SER A 43 -5.07 -1.26 -2.54
CA SER A 43 -5.02 0.13 -2.96
C SER A 43 -5.51 0.28 -4.40
N THR A 44 -6.08 1.43 -4.70
CA THR A 44 -6.44 1.86 -6.06
C THR A 44 -5.70 3.14 -6.38
N ILE A 45 -5.10 3.21 -7.57
CA ILE A 45 -4.50 4.41 -8.13
C ILE A 45 -5.19 4.72 -9.45
N MET A 46 -5.71 5.94 -9.60
CA MET A 46 -6.18 6.45 -10.87
C MET A 46 -4.96 6.91 -11.68
N GLY A 47 -4.91 6.51 -12.93
CA GLY A 47 -3.81 6.88 -13.82
C GLY A 47 -3.68 8.41 -13.96
N PRO A 48 -2.48 8.97 -13.79
CA PRO A 48 -2.29 10.42 -13.81
C PRO A 48 -2.77 11.04 -15.13
N SER A 49 -3.41 12.21 -15.04
CA SER A 49 -3.73 13.02 -16.22
C SER A 49 -2.46 13.37 -16.97
N SER A 50 -2.54 13.52 -18.29
CA SER A 50 -1.41 13.80 -19.19
C SER A 50 -0.33 12.71 -19.23
N SER A 51 -0.63 11.51 -18.75
CA SER A 51 0.22 10.33 -18.90
C SER A 51 -0.42 9.29 -19.84
N PRO A 52 0.34 8.32 -20.38
CA PRO A 52 -0.22 7.17 -21.09
C PRO A 52 -1.19 6.33 -20.26
N TYR A 53 -1.19 6.49 -18.94
CA TYR A 53 -2.04 5.76 -18.01
C TYR A 53 -3.36 6.49 -17.71
N GLN A 54 -3.56 7.70 -18.26
CA GLN A 54 -4.75 8.51 -18.01
C GLN A 54 -6.05 7.70 -18.18
N ALA A 55 -7.00 7.93 -17.27
CA ALA A 55 -8.27 7.21 -17.17
C ALA A 55 -8.16 5.70 -16.83
N GLY A 56 -6.95 5.19 -16.62
CA GLY A 56 -6.71 3.85 -16.09
C GLY A 56 -7.04 3.75 -14.59
N VAL A 57 -7.41 2.55 -14.16
CA VAL A 57 -7.63 2.20 -12.74
C VAL A 57 -6.71 1.04 -12.40
N PHE A 58 -5.77 1.26 -11.49
CA PHE A 58 -4.75 0.29 -11.14
C PHE A 58 -4.96 -0.19 -9.70
N PHE A 59 -5.11 -1.49 -9.53
CA PHE A 59 -5.19 -2.13 -8.23
C PHE A 59 -3.80 -2.58 -7.79
N LEU A 60 -3.47 -2.33 -6.53
CA LEU A 60 -2.23 -2.74 -5.89
C LEU A 60 -2.54 -3.52 -4.61
N ASP A 61 -1.65 -4.45 -4.30
CA ASP A 61 -1.59 -5.13 -3.03
C ASP A 61 -0.42 -4.58 -2.21
N ILE A 62 -0.66 -4.30 -0.94
CA ILE A 62 0.33 -3.79 0.01
C ILE A 62 0.39 -4.75 1.19
N HIS A 63 1.57 -5.30 1.46
CA HIS A 63 1.81 -6.21 2.59
C HIS A 63 2.81 -5.58 3.55
N PHE A 64 2.37 -5.29 4.76
CA PHE A 64 3.21 -4.74 5.80
C PHE A 64 3.96 -5.87 6.53
N PRO A 65 5.29 -5.77 6.70
CA PRO A 65 6.01 -6.74 7.51
C PRO A 65 5.78 -6.49 9.01
N ALA A 66 6.07 -7.50 9.84
CA ALA A 66 5.85 -7.42 11.29
C ALA A 66 6.68 -6.32 11.98
N ASP A 67 7.82 -5.96 11.39
CA ASP A 67 8.76 -4.94 11.85
C ASP A 67 8.55 -3.56 11.18
N TYR A 68 7.43 -3.37 10.48
CA TYR A 68 6.99 -2.04 10.04
C TYR A 68 6.92 -1.08 11.25
N PRO A 69 7.43 0.16 11.17
CA PRO A 69 7.90 0.89 9.99
C PRO A 69 9.42 0.83 9.78
N PHE A 70 10.15 -0.11 10.39
CA PHE A 70 11.61 -0.22 10.21
C PHE A 70 11.99 -0.98 8.94
N LYS A 71 11.05 -1.72 8.35
CA LYS A 71 11.17 -2.29 7.01
C LYS A 71 10.03 -1.80 6.11
N PRO A 72 10.28 -1.64 4.80
CA PRO A 72 9.28 -1.19 3.85
C PRO A 72 8.15 -2.21 3.69
N PRO A 73 6.93 -1.76 3.35
CA PRO A 73 5.87 -2.65 2.93
C PRO A 73 6.18 -3.18 1.52
N LYS A 74 5.75 -4.41 1.25
CA LYS A 74 5.81 -4.96 -0.11
C LYS A 74 4.60 -4.47 -0.90
N VAL A 75 4.83 -3.62 -1.88
CA VAL A 75 3.81 -3.11 -2.81
C VAL A 75 3.91 -3.84 -4.14
N THR A 76 2.78 -4.30 -4.70
CA THR A 76 2.76 -5.04 -5.97
C THR A 76 1.53 -4.65 -6.79
N PHE A 77 1.72 -4.37 -8.07
CA PHE A 77 0.62 -4.15 -9.00
C PHE A 77 -0.15 -5.45 -9.26
N ARG A 78 -1.45 -5.43 -9.01
CA ARG A 78 -2.38 -6.50 -9.40
C ARG A 78 -2.87 -6.28 -10.83
N THR A 79 -3.18 -5.03 -11.19
CA THR A 79 -3.49 -4.66 -12.57
C THR A 79 -2.21 -4.69 -13.40
N ARG A 80 -2.20 -5.48 -14.49
CA ARG A 80 -1.07 -5.48 -15.44
C ARG A 80 -0.89 -4.09 -16.03
N ILE A 81 0.35 -3.62 -16.05
CA ILE A 81 0.72 -2.29 -16.55
C ILE A 81 2.01 -2.39 -17.36
N TYR A 82 2.09 -1.62 -18.44
CA TYR A 82 3.30 -1.49 -19.24
C TYR A 82 4.11 -0.30 -18.73
N HIS A 83 5.12 -0.54 -17.90
CA HIS A 83 5.95 0.50 -17.28
C HIS A 83 7.39 -0.03 -17.10
N CYS A 84 8.41 0.77 -17.41
CA CYS A 84 9.81 0.32 -17.37
C CYS A 84 10.29 -0.13 -15.97
N ASN A 85 9.72 0.44 -14.92
CA ASN A 85 10.01 0.08 -13.53
C ASN A 85 9.02 -0.91 -12.90
N ILE A 86 8.12 -1.52 -13.67
CA ILE A 86 7.18 -2.54 -13.17
C ILE A 86 7.31 -3.79 -14.03
N ASN A 87 7.67 -4.92 -13.42
CA ASN A 87 7.82 -6.17 -14.19
C ASN A 87 6.47 -6.86 -14.43
N SER A 88 6.49 -7.97 -15.19
CA SER A 88 5.28 -8.73 -15.55
C SER A 88 4.56 -9.36 -14.35
N SER A 89 5.23 -9.49 -13.21
CA SER A 89 4.67 -9.95 -11.94
C SER A 89 4.17 -8.79 -11.05
N GLY A 90 4.20 -7.55 -11.56
CA GLY A 90 3.74 -6.35 -10.85
C GLY A 90 4.71 -5.80 -9.81
N GLN A 91 5.93 -6.32 -9.72
CA GLN A 91 6.92 -5.84 -8.76
C GLN A 91 7.46 -4.48 -9.21
N ILE A 92 7.55 -3.54 -8.26
CA ILE A 92 7.97 -2.17 -8.50
C ILE A 92 9.46 -2.03 -8.20
N CYS A 93 10.21 -1.42 -9.13
CA CYS A 93 11.58 -0.97 -8.88
C CYS A 93 11.56 0.50 -8.45
N LEU A 94 11.39 0.72 -7.15
CA LEU A 94 11.42 2.03 -6.51
C LEU A 94 12.36 1.94 -5.28
N ASP A 95 13.25 2.90 -5.14
CA ASP A 95 14.32 2.95 -4.14
C ASP A 95 13.79 3.03 -2.70
N ILE A 96 12.73 3.82 -2.46
CA ILE A 96 12.09 3.90 -1.15
C ILE A 96 11.47 2.57 -0.72
N LEU A 97 11.15 1.66 -1.65
CA LEU A 97 10.65 0.31 -1.31
C LEU A 97 11.79 -0.69 -1.10
N LYS A 98 13.05 -0.24 -1.10
CA LYS A 98 14.25 -1.06 -0.99
C LYS A 98 15.27 -0.42 -0.04
N ASP A 99 16.29 0.23 -0.61
CA ASP A 99 17.50 0.65 0.11
C ASP A 99 17.37 2.04 0.73
N GLN A 100 16.33 2.80 0.37
CA GLN A 100 16.08 4.18 0.84
C GLN A 100 14.73 4.31 1.58
N TRP A 101 14.37 3.28 2.37
CA TRP A 101 13.16 3.28 3.20
C TRP A 101 13.27 4.21 4.41
#